data_AF-A0A8T7HAS9-F1
#
_entry.id   AF-A0A8T7HAS9-F1
#
_cell.length_a   1.000
_cell.length_b   1.000
_cell.length_c   1.000
_cell.angle_alpha   90.00
_cell.angle_beta   90.00
_cell.angle_gamma   90.00
#
_symmetry.space_group_name_H-M   'P 1'
#
loop_
_entity.id
_entity.type
_entity.pdbx_description
1 polymer ?
#
loop_
_entity_poly.entity_id
_entity_poly.type
_entity_poly.pdbx_seq_one_letter_code
_entity_poly.pdbx_strand_id
1 'polypeptide(L)'
;MHPKKLRELYFQFFQSKGHVLIDSASLIPQNDASVLFNTAGMQPLVPFLMGQSHPSGQRIVNIQKCLRTVDFENIGDNTHHTFFEMLGNWSLGDYFKEEMIDMSFEFLTKILKLPLDMLAFTCYKGEGQVPKDTEAAKKWKSLGISEDRIAYLTKDNFWSAGETGPCGPSSEMFYWTGMKPAPKKFDANDDTWVEIWNDVFMCLEKKKDGSISELKQKNIDTGMGFERAVAVLQGKQSAYETELFQPVIKKLESLSKKKYEDYVKEMRIIADHVRAAVFILGDENAVTPSNVDQGYILRRLIRRAVRYGKILGVETSFLSELARLVVKDYGDYYKELEQNKLFI
;
A
#
# COMPACT_ATOMS: atom_id res chain seq x y z
N MET A 1 -5.61 -14.97 -8.08
CA MET A 1 -5.73 -15.48 -6.70
C MET A 1 -6.82 -14.69 -5.98
N HIS A 2 -7.64 -15.31 -5.12
CA HIS A 2 -8.67 -14.58 -4.36
C HIS A 2 -8.03 -13.73 -3.22
N PRO A 3 -8.49 -12.50 -2.94
CA PRO A 3 -7.92 -11.59 -1.95
C PRO A 3 -7.74 -12.21 -0.55
N LYS A 4 -8.77 -12.89 -0.05
CA LYS A 4 -8.70 -13.60 1.26
C LYS A 4 -7.51 -14.57 1.30
N LYS A 5 -7.25 -15.28 0.20
CA LYS A 5 -6.15 -16.24 0.12
C LYS A 5 -4.78 -15.56 0.13
N LEU A 6 -4.65 -14.39 -0.51
CA LEU A 6 -3.40 -13.63 -0.48
C LEU A 6 -3.06 -13.17 0.94
N ARG A 7 -4.05 -12.64 1.69
CA ARG A 7 -3.85 -12.25 3.11
C ARG A 7 -3.37 -13.44 3.95
N GLU A 8 -4.04 -14.58 3.83
CA GLU A 8 -3.67 -15.81 4.53
C GLU A 8 -2.25 -16.28 4.20
N LEU A 9 -1.89 -16.31 2.91
CA LEU A 9 -0.56 -16.75 2.47
C LEU A 9 0.54 -15.81 2.99
N TYR A 10 0.29 -14.50 2.99
CA TYR A 10 1.25 -13.52 3.52
C TYR A 10 1.53 -13.77 5.00
N PHE A 11 0.47 -13.91 5.81
CA PHE A 11 0.63 -14.17 7.24
C PHE A 11 1.27 -15.52 7.51
N GLN A 12 0.81 -16.60 6.87
CA GLN A 12 1.39 -17.92 7.06
C GLN A 12 2.87 -17.96 6.69
N PHE A 13 3.24 -17.28 5.60
CA PHE A 13 4.63 -17.17 5.18
C PHE A 13 5.48 -16.49 6.26
N PHE A 14 5.13 -15.27 6.68
CA PHE A 14 5.95 -14.55 7.66
C PHE A 14 5.89 -15.16 9.06
N GLN A 15 4.77 -15.76 9.48
CA GLN A 15 4.72 -16.55 10.71
C GLN A 15 5.68 -17.74 10.67
N SER A 16 5.82 -18.41 9.51
CA SER A 16 6.82 -19.48 9.34
C SER A 16 8.27 -18.99 9.41
N LYS A 17 8.50 -17.67 9.26
CA LYS A 17 9.81 -17.00 9.42
C LYS A 17 9.99 -16.35 10.80
N GLY A 18 9.06 -16.62 11.72
CA GLY A 18 9.12 -16.16 13.12
C GLY A 18 8.48 -14.81 13.39
N HIS A 19 7.77 -14.21 12.42
CA HIS A 19 7.05 -12.94 12.65
C HIS A 19 5.76 -13.17 13.42
N VAL A 20 5.51 -12.31 14.41
CA VAL A 20 4.27 -12.29 15.16
C VAL A 20 3.25 -11.42 14.43
N LEU A 21 2.05 -11.97 14.19
CA LEU A 21 0.93 -11.21 13.63
C LEU A 21 0.46 -10.18 14.67
N ILE A 22 0.37 -8.92 14.26
CA ILE A 22 -0.22 -7.83 15.05
C ILE A 22 -1.42 -7.23 14.30
N ASP A 23 -2.30 -6.55 15.02
CA ASP A 23 -3.44 -5.88 14.41
C ASP A 23 -3.03 -4.68 13.56
N SER A 24 -3.88 -4.30 12.60
CA SER A 24 -3.76 -3.00 11.92
C SER A 24 -4.00 -1.90 12.95
N ALA A 25 -3.17 -0.86 12.94
CA ALA A 25 -3.52 0.34 13.69
C ALA A 25 -4.73 1.04 13.07
N SER A 26 -5.39 1.87 13.87
CA SER A 26 -6.38 2.87 13.45
C SER A 26 -5.92 3.64 12.22
N LEU A 27 -6.85 3.96 11.31
CA LEU A 27 -6.55 4.83 10.18
C LEU A 27 -6.23 6.27 10.62
N ILE A 28 -6.79 6.67 11.75
CA ILE A 28 -6.65 8.02 12.32
C ILE A 28 -5.68 7.93 13.50
N PRO A 29 -4.49 8.56 13.42
CA PRO A 29 -3.51 8.51 14.50
C PRO A 29 -4.03 9.30 15.72
N GLN A 30 -3.90 8.74 16.92
CA GLN A 30 -4.29 9.45 18.15
C GLN A 30 -3.19 10.38 18.70
N ASN A 31 -1.92 10.04 18.48
CA ASN A 31 -0.77 10.69 19.15
C ASN A 31 0.27 11.24 18.17
N ASP A 32 -0.10 11.45 16.91
CA ASP A 32 0.77 12.04 15.90
C ASP A 32 0.07 13.21 15.20
N ALA A 33 0.39 14.42 15.64
CA ALA A 33 -0.15 15.64 15.04
C ALA A 33 0.48 16.00 13.68
N SER A 34 1.51 15.26 13.24
CA SER A 34 2.20 15.55 11.98
C SER A 34 1.49 14.96 10.76
N VAL A 35 0.59 13.99 10.95
CA VAL A 35 -0.14 13.33 9.86
C VAL A 35 -1.64 13.23 10.16
N LEU A 36 -2.46 13.45 9.13
CA LEU A 36 -3.93 13.37 9.26
C LEU A 36 -4.43 11.93 9.35
N PHE A 37 -3.78 11.02 8.61
CA PHE A 37 -4.10 9.61 8.52
C PHE A 37 -2.81 8.79 8.45
N ASN A 38 -2.88 7.53 8.87
CA ASN A 38 -1.80 6.59 8.63
C ASN A 38 -1.70 6.28 7.13
N THR A 39 -0.58 6.63 6.51
CA THR A 39 -0.26 6.51 5.09
C THR A 39 0.60 5.29 4.74
N ALA A 40 1.16 4.62 5.76
CA ALA A 40 2.00 3.43 5.67
C ALA A 40 1.93 2.58 6.95
N GLY A 41 2.27 1.29 6.85
CA GLY A 41 2.33 0.35 7.98
C GLY A 41 3.34 0.74 9.07
N MET A 42 4.38 1.48 8.71
CA MET A 42 5.46 1.83 9.63
C MET A 42 5.15 2.99 10.57
N GLN A 43 4.17 3.84 10.25
CA GLN A 43 3.92 5.07 11.03
C GLN A 43 3.53 4.79 12.49
N PRO A 44 2.63 3.83 12.77
CA PRO A 44 2.37 3.38 14.14
C PRO A 44 3.60 2.76 14.84
N LEU A 45 4.60 2.35 14.07
CA LEU A 45 5.77 1.61 14.54
C LEU A 45 7.02 2.51 14.73
N VAL A 46 6.93 3.80 14.42
CA VAL A 46 8.05 4.76 14.52
C VAL A 46 8.79 4.67 15.86
N PRO A 47 8.14 4.64 17.05
CA PRO A 47 8.85 4.53 18.31
C PRO A 47 9.76 3.30 18.42
N PHE A 48 9.33 2.17 17.84
CA PHE A 48 10.07 0.91 17.88
C PHE A 48 11.20 0.87 16.85
N LEU A 49 10.97 1.45 15.66
CA LEU A 49 12.02 1.67 14.67
C LEU A 49 13.13 2.59 15.20
N MET A 50 12.79 3.52 16.10
CA MET A 50 13.73 4.38 16.82
C MET A 50 14.45 3.68 17.98
N GLY A 51 14.15 2.40 18.25
CA GLY A 51 14.85 1.56 19.23
C GLY A 51 14.08 1.28 20.53
N GLN A 52 12.80 1.64 20.63
CA GLN A 52 11.96 1.12 21.73
C GLN A 52 11.62 -0.36 21.49
N SER A 53 11.49 -1.13 22.56
CA SER A 53 11.06 -2.53 22.46
C SER A 53 9.57 -2.62 22.14
N HIS A 54 9.21 -3.42 21.14
CA HIS A 54 7.81 -3.71 20.81
C HIS A 54 7.30 -4.90 21.66
N PRO A 55 6.06 -4.86 22.21
CA PRO A 55 5.54 -5.90 23.09
C PRO A 55 5.45 -7.28 22.43
N SER A 56 5.22 -7.33 21.11
CA SER A 56 5.17 -8.58 20.33
C SER A 56 6.54 -9.10 19.86
N GLY A 57 7.65 -8.52 20.33
CA GLY A 57 9.01 -8.93 19.95
C GLY A 57 9.58 -8.15 18.76
N GLN A 58 10.64 -8.69 18.15
CA GLN A 58 11.44 -7.97 17.13
C GLN A 58 11.04 -8.26 15.68
N ARG A 59 10.25 -9.31 15.43
CA ARG A 59 9.74 -9.66 14.10
C ARG A 59 8.23 -9.59 14.12
N ILE A 60 7.63 -8.68 13.37
CA ILE A 60 6.18 -8.46 13.36
C ILE A 60 5.63 -8.35 11.93
N VAL A 61 4.38 -8.74 11.72
CA VAL A 61 3.71 -8.69 10.41
C VAL A 61 2.26 -8.24 10.59
N ASN A 62 1.73 -7.44 9.67
CA ASN A 62 0.30 -7.11 9.60
C ASN A 62 -0.15 -6.72 8.19
N ILE A 63 -1.42 -6.36 8.08
CA ILE A 63 -1.97 -5.63 6.94
C ILE A 63 -2.54 -4.32 7.45
N GLN A 64 -1.83 -3.21 7.18
CA GLN A 64 -2.21 -1.90 7.65
C GLN A 64 -3.26 -1.26 6.71
N LYS A 65 -4.33 -0.73 7.30
CA LYS A 65 -5.24 0.23 6.67
C LYS A 65 -4.49 1.54 6.40
N CYS A 66 -4.34 1.94 5.14
CA CYS A 66 -3.65 3.17 4.76
C CYS A 66 -4.57 4.13 4.03
N LEU A 67 -4.38 5.43 4.26
CA LEU A 67 -5.05 6.48 3.48
C LEU A 67 -4.05 7.55 3.04
N ARG A 68 -3.93 7.76 1.73
CA ARG A 68 -3.08 8.79 1.13
C ARG A 68 -3.93 9.85 0.43
N THR A 69 -3.68 11.11 0.77
CA THR A 69 -4.34 12.27 0.16
C THR A 69 -3.47 12.96 -0.89
N VAL A 70 -2.18 12.63 -0.95
CA VAL A 70 -1.25 13.19 -1.94
C VAL A 70 -1.57 12.71 -3.36
N ASP A 71 -2.15 11.52 -3.49
CA ASP A 71 -2.50 10.88 -4.76
C ASP A 71 -3.90 11.27 -5.28
N PHE A 72 -4.54 12.28 -4.66
CA PHE A 72 -5.95 12.59 -4.88
C PHE A 72 -6.30 12.92 -6.35
N GLU A 73 -5.36 13.50 -7.10
CA GLU A 73 -5.54 13.81 -8.52
C GLU A 73 -5.29 12.61 -9.45
N ASN A 74 -4.56 11.60 -8.97
CA ASN A 74 -4.27 10.36 -9.71
C ASN A 74 -5.42 9.33 -9.59
N ILE A 75 -6.30 9.49 -8.60
CA ILE A 75 -7.45 8.59 -8.41
C ILE A 75 -8.29 8.49 -9.68
N GLY A 76 -8.52 7.25 -10.11
CA GLY A 76 -9.18 6.92 -11.38
C GLY A 76 -8.22 6.34 -12.42
N ASP A 77 -6.91 6.38 -12.18
CA ASP A 77 -5.92 5.64 -12.97
C ASP A 77 -5.92 4.13 -12.63
N ASN A 78 -4.88 3.41 -13.04
CA ASN A 78 -4.80 1.96 -12.86
C ASN A 78 -4.25 1.51 -11.50
N THR A 79 -3.53 2.37 -10.76
CA THR A 79 -2.62 1.94 -9.68
C THR A 79 -2.73 2.74 -8.38
N HIS A 80 -3.44 3.87 -8.36
CA HIS A 80 -3.60 4.73 -7.19
C HIS A 80 -4.99 4.63 -6.55
N HIS A 81 -4.99 4.61 -5.22
CA HIS A 81 -6.18 4.56 -4.39
C HIS A 81 -6.04 5.52 -3.22
N THR A 82 -7.14 6.14 -2.78
CA THR A 82 -7.13 7.00 -1.59
C THR A 82 -6.95 6.13 -0.36
N PHE A 83 -7.79 5.11 -0.21
CA PHE A 83 -7.64 4.07 0.80
C PHE A 83 -7.08 2.82 0.15
N PHE A 84 -6.14 2.14 0.80
CA PHE A 84 -5.62 0.85 0.37
C PHE A 84 -5.08 0.05 1.56
N GLU A 85 -4.84 -1.23 1.33
CA GLU A 85 -4.22 -2.12 2.32
C GLU A 85 -2.73 -2.30 2.00
N MET A 86 -1.89 -2.16 3.02
CA MET A 86 -0.45 -2.38 2.92
C MET A 86 -0.06 -3.64 3.70
N LEU A 87 0.39 -4.66 2.99
CA LEU A 87 0.98 -5.87 3.55
C LEU A 87 2.39 -5.50 4.04
N GLY A 88 2.63 -5.56 5.34
CA GLY A 88 3.90 -5.14 5.93
C GLY A 88 4.48 -6.18 6.87
N ASN A 89 5.79 -6.35 6.81
CA ASN A 89 6.58 -7.09 7.78
C ASN A 89 7.75 -6.22 8.25
N TRP A 90 8.15 -6.38 9.50
CA TRP A 90 9.20 -5.57 10.11
C TRP A 90 10.21 -6.43 10.85
N SER A 91 11.47 -6.01 10.72
CA SER A 91 12.57 -6.38 11.61
C SER A 91 12.91 -5.18 12.47
N LEU A 92 12.81 -5.33 13.79
CA LEU A 92 13.11 -4.29 14.76
C LEU A 92 14.45 -4.61 15.44
N GLY A 93 15.55 -4.34 14.72
CA GLY A 93 16.90 -4.59 15.22
C GLY A 93 17.37 -6.04 15.18
N ASP A 94 16.80 -6.88 14.30
CA ASP A 94 17.09 -8.31 14.23
C ASP A 94 17.77 -8.70 12.89
N TYR A 95 17.01 -9.03 11.84
CA TYR A 95 17.55 -9.27 10.49
C TYR A 95 17.60 -7.99 9.64
N PHE A 96 18.36 -8.03 8.54
CA PHE A 96 18.51 -6.89 7.62
C PHE A 96 18.43 -7.32 6.14
N LYS A 97 19.18 -6.67 5.23
CA LYS A 97 18.98 -6.77 3.77
C LYS A 97 19.01 -8.18 3.20
N GLU A 98 20.04 -8.97 3.50
CA GLU A 98 20.19 -10.27 2.86
C GLU A 98 19.02 -11.21 3.16
N GLU A 99 18.66 -11.34 4.44
CA GLU A 99 17.55 -12.18 4.88
C GLU A 99 16.20 -11.62 4.40
N MET A 100 16.01 -10.30 4.37
CA MET A 100 14.78 -9.71 3.83
C MET A 100 14.63 -10.00 2.33
N ILE A 101 15.68 -9.76 1.54
CA ILE A 101 15.64 -9.98 0.10
C ILE A 101 15.41 -11.46 -0.23
N ASP A 102 15.99 -12.39 0.56
CA ASP A 102 15.68 -13.83 0.44
C ASP A 102 14.20 -14.11 0.68
N MET A 103 13.61 -13.54 1.73
CA MET A 103 12.17 -13.69 2.03
C MET A 103 11.29 -13.10 0.93
N SER A 104 11.61 -11.89 0.45
CA SER A 104 10.90 -11.23 -0.64
C SER A 104 10.93 -12.07 -1.91
N PHE A 105 12.11 -12.59 -2.28
CA PHE A 105 12.28 -13.46 -3.43
C PHE A 105 11.52 -14.78 -3.30
N GLU A 106 11.59 -15.44 -2.14
CA GLU A 106 10.87 -16.68 -1.86
C GLU A 106 9.36 -16.46 -1.94
N PHE A 107 8.85 -15.39 -1.33
CA PHE A 107 7.42 -15.09 -1.36
C PHE A 107 6.93 -14.83 -2.79
N LEU A 108 7.62 -13.99 -3.56
CA LEU A 108 7.23 -13.66 -4.93
C LEU A 108 7.31 -14.89 -5.86
N THR A 109 8.39 -15.66 -5.80
CA THR A 109 8.67 -16.71 -6.80
C THR A 109 8.19 -18.11 -6.40
N LYS A 110 8.14 -18.43 -5.11
CA LYS A 110 7.77 -19.77 -4.61
C LYS A 110 6.34 -19.81 -4.09
N ILE A 111 5.94 -18.80 -3.32
CA ILE A 111 4.60 -18.74 -2.73
C ILE A 111 3.58 -18.22 -3.73
N LEU A 112 3.86 -17.04 -4.30
CA LEU A 112 3.00 -16.41 -5.30
C LEU A 112 3.19 -16.96 -6.71
N LYS A 113 4.32 -17.64 -6.95
CA LYS A 113 4.67 -18.27 -8.25
C LYS A 113 4.71 -17.27 -9.39
N LEU A 114 5.12 -16.03 -9.12
CA LEU A 114 5.32 -15.03 -10.15
C LEU A 114 6.51 -15.45 -11.03
N PRO A 115 6.37 -15.40 -12.38
CA PRO A 115 7.47 -15.70 -13.29
C PRO A 115 8.63 -14.70 -13.10
N LEU A 116 9.85 -15.22 -13.05
CA LEU A 116 11.04 -14.41 -12.78
C LEU A 116 11.31 -13.36 -13.87
N ASP A 117 10.99 -13.69 -15.13
CA ASP A 117 11.15 -12.81 -16.29
C ASP A 117 10.19 -11.62 -16.32
N MET A 118 9.13 -11.69 -15.49
CA MET A 118 8.13 -10.64 -15.29
C MET A 118 8.45 -9.71 -14.12
N LEU A 119 9.54 -9.98 -13.37
CA LEU A 119 9.97 -9.19 -12.23
C LEU A 119 11.15 -8.28 -12.60
N ALA A 120 11.15 -7.08 -12.05
CA ALA A 120 12.27 -6.14 -12.07
C ALA A 120 12.44 -5.47 -10.71
N PHE A 121 13.60 -4.88 -10.47
CA PHE A 121 13.99 -4.39 -9.15
C PHE A 121 14.66 -3.02 -9.25
N THR A 122 14.48 -2.19 -8.23
CA THR A 122 15.23 -0.95 -8.06
C THR A 122 16.09 -1.04 -6.81
N CYS A 123 17.19 -0.27 -6.77
CA CYS A 123 18.08 -0.14 -5.62
C CYS A 123 18.53 1.33 -5.52
N TYR A 124 18.88 1.78 -4.32
CA TYR A 124 19.33 3.16 -4.14
C TYR A 124 20.64 3.46 -4.88
N LYS A 125 20.64 4.52 -5.70
CA LYS A 125 21.77 4.97 -6.52
C LYS A 125 22.87 5.66 -5.72
N GLY A 126 22.55 6.15 -4.53
CA GLY A 126 23.42 7.02 -3.74
C GLY A 126 23.18 8.50 -4.05
N GLU A 127 23.09 9.32 -3.02
CA GLU A 127 22.99 10.78 -3.12
C GLU A 127 23.50 11.42 -1.82
N GLY A 128 24.27 12.52 -1.95
CA GLY A 128 24.85 13.22 -0.81
C GLY A 128 25.74 12.32 0.05
N GLN A 129 25.36 12.12 1.31
CA GLN A 129 26.10 11.32 2.29
C GLN A 129 25.68 9.85 2.33
N VAL A 130 24.61 9.48 1.62
CA VAL A 130 24.10 8.11 1.61
C VAL A 130 24.68 7.38 0.39
N PRO A 131 25.49 6.32 0.58
CA PRO A 131 26.16 5.64 -0.52
C PRO A 131 25.18 4.83 -1.38
N LYS A 132 25.63 4.50 -2.59
CA LYS A 132 24.94 3.57 -3.48
C LYS A 132 24.73 2.21 -2.80
N ASP A 133 23.51 1.68 -2.86
CA ASP A 133 23.19 0.37 -2.29
C ASP A 133 23.62 -0.77 -3.22
N THR A 134 24.90 -1.09 -3.17
CA THR A 134 25.46 -2.24 -3.91
C THR A 134 25.21 -3.58 -3.23
N GLU A 135 24.82 -3.58 -1.95
CA GLU A 135 24.56 -4.78 -1.16
C GLU A 135 23.26 -5.45 -1.64
N ALA A 136 22.17 -4.67 -1.72
CA ALA A 136 20.88 -5.15 -2.23
C ALA A 136 21.00 -5.66 -3.67
N ALA A 137 21.66 -4.89 -4.55
CA ALA A 137 21.84 -5.29 -5.94
C ALA A 137 22.67 -6.58 -6.10
N LYS A 138 23.73 -6.76 -5.31
CA LYS A 138 24.52 -8.02 -5.31
C LYS A 138 23.67 -9.20 -4.86
N LYS A 139 22.82 -8.99 -3.85
CA LYS A 139 21.92 -10.03 -3.35
C LYS A 139 20.88 -10.44 -4.39
N TRP A 140 20.23 -9.50 -5.08
CA TRP A 140 19.34 -9.83 -6.20
C TRP A 140 20.05 -10.59 -7.31
N LYS A 141 21.27 -10.18 -7.69
CA LYS A 141 22.06 -10.90 -8.70
C LYS A 141 22.40 -12.34 -8.28
N SER A 142 22.71 -12.58 -7.01
CA SER A 142 23.00 -13.94 -6.53
C SER A 142 21.78 -14.85 -6.54
N LEU A 143 20.57 -14.29 -6.55
CA LEU A 143 19.29 -14.99 -6.72
C LEU A 143 18.91 -15.23 -8.19
N GLY A 144 19.80 -14.88 -9.14
CA GLY A 144 19.61 -15.12 -10.57
C GLY A 144 18.92 -13.97 -11.32
N ILE A 145 18.75 -12.80 -10.69
CA ILE A 145 18.23 -11.61 -11.36
C ILE A 145 19.31 -11.03 -12.29
N SER A 146 18.94 -10.81 -13.55
CA SER A 146 19.81 -10.15 -14.52
C SER A 146 20.12 -8.70 -14.09
N GLU A 147 21.32 -8.21 -14.39
CA GLU A 147 21.64 -6.80 -14.20
C GLU A 147 20.73 -5.86 -15.00
N ASP A 148 20.25 -6.30 -16.17
CA ASP A 148 19.28 -5.55 -16.97
C ASP A 148 17.90 -5.42 -16.29
N ARG A 149 17.65 -6.17 -15.21
CA ARG A 149 16.45 -6.12 -14.37
C ARG A 149 16.63 -5.29 -13.10
N ILE A 150 17.81 -4.71 -12.86
CA ILE A 150 18.10 -3.94 -11.66
C ILE A 150 18.45 -2.50 -12.05
N ALA A 151 17.54 -1.56 -11.76
CA ALA A 151 17.77 -0.14 -11.94
C ALA A 151 18.29 0.50 -10.63
N TYR A 152 19.02 1.61 -10.76
CA TYR A 152 19.46 2.41 -9.62
C TYR A 152 18.81 3.79 -9.64
N LEU A 153 17.96 4.10 -8.65
CA LEU A 153 17.24 5.39 -8.55
C LEU A 153 17.65 6.16 -7.29
N THR A 154 17.43 7.47 -7.27
CA THR A 154 17.71 8.31 -6.09
C THR A 154 16.47 8.44 -5.22
N LYS A 155 15.64 9.44 -5.51
CA LYS A 155 14.50 9.84 -4.67
C LYS A 155 13.52 8.69 -4.42
N ASP A 156 13.25 7.87 -5.42
CA ASP A 156 12.27 6.79 -5.32
C ASP A 156 12.77 5.64 -4.43
N ASN A 157 14.10 5.44 -4.35
CA ASN A 157 14.71 4.43 -3.48
C ASN A 157 15.25 5.00 -2.16
N PHE A 158 14.70 6.12 -1.68
CA PHE A 158 15.00 6.62 -0.34
C PHE A 158 13.71 7.00 0.38
N TRP A 159 13.38 6.25 1.43
CA TRP A 159 12.10 6.37 2.12
C TRP A 159 12.30 6.96 3.53
N SER A 160 11.32 7.73 4.00
CA SER A 160 11.35 8.43 5.29
C SER A 160 9.96 8.40 5.93
N ALA A 161 9.91 8.18 7.25
CA ALA A 161 8.66 8.18 8.03
C ALA A 161 7.85 9.49 7.91
N GLY A 162 8.53 10.58 7.62
CA GLY A 162 7.97 11.92 7.47
C GLY A 162 9.08 12.95 7.25
N GLU A 163 8.85 14.19 7.68
CA GLU A 163 9.89 15.24 7.65
C GLU A 163 11.08 14.90 8.55
N THR A 164 10.83 14.15 9.64
CA THR A 164 11.82 13.64 10.58
C THR A 164 11.53 12.19 10.96
N GLY A 165 12.51 11.51 11.54
CA GLY A 165 12.37 10.16 12.06
C GLY A 165 13.17 9.12 11.26
N PRO A 166 12.85 7.83 11.40
CA PRO A 166 13.60 6.76 10.74
C PRO A 166 13.43 6.84 9.21
N CYS A 167 14.54 6.66 8.52
CA CYS A 167 14.64 6.67 7.07
C CYS A 167 15.75 5.73 6.59
N GLY A 168 15.80 5.49 5.27
CA GLY A 168 16.85 4.69 4.69
C GLY A 168 16.70 4.47 3.18
N PRO A 169 17.75 3.92 2.54
CA PRO A 169 17.64 3.41 1.19
C PRO A 169 16.64 2.26 1.13
N SER A 170 16.06 2.03 -0.05
CA SER A 170 15.15 0.93 -0.26
C SER A 170 15.45 0.15 -1.54
N SER A 171 14.81 -1.01 -1.68
CA SER A 171 14.75 -1.79 -2.91
C SER A 171 13.29 -2.12 -3.21
N GLU A 172 12.81 -1.74 -4.40
CA GLU A 172 11.43 -1.99 -4.79
C GLU A 172 11.36 -3.09 -5.83
N MET A 173 10.23 -3.79 -5.85
CA MET A 173 9.93 -4.90 -6.72
C MET A 173 8.80 -4.50 -7.66
N PHE A 174 9.05 -4.61 -8.95
CA PHE A 174 8.14 -4.27 -10.03
C PHE A 174 7.69 -5.52 -10.76
N TYR A 175 6.44 -5.50 -11.22
CA TYR A 175 5.86 -6.56 -12.04
C TYR A 175 5.37 -5.99 -13.38
N TRP A 176 5.67 -6.69 -14.47
CA TRP A 176 5.21 -6.31 -15.80
C TRP A 176 3.73 -6.66 -16.00
N THR A 177 2.88 -5.66 -16.24
CA THR A 177 1.42 -5.85 -16.44
C THR A 177 0.98 -5.77 -17.90
N GLY A 178 1.94 -5.64 -18.81
CA GLY A 178 1.68 -5.50 -20.25
C GLY A 178 1.19 -6.78 -20.90
N MET A 179 0.43 -6.65 -21.99
CA MET A 179 -0.08 -7.79 -22.76
C MET A 179 1.00 -8.52 -23.57
N LYS A 180 2.14 -7.86 -23.82
CA LYS A 180 3.31 -8.43 -24.50
C LYS A 180 4.27 -9.04 -23.48
N PRO A 181 5.21 -9.90 -23.89
CA PRO A 181 6.29 -10.33 -22.99
C PRO A 181 7.03 -9.13 -22.40
N ALA A 182 7.46 -9.25 -21.14
CA ALA A 182 8.22 -8.21 -20.46
C ALA A 182 9.49 -7.88 -21.28
N PRO A 183 9.78 -6.58 -21.58
CA PRO A 183 11.03 -6.17 -22.24
C PRO A 183 12.22 -6.72 -21.48
N LYS A 184 13.33 -7.15 -22.09
CA LYS A 184 14.46 -7.75 -21.33
C LYS A 184 15.13 -6.79 -20.34
N LYS A 185 15.17 -5.51 -20.73
CA LYS A 185 15.72 -4.42 -19.91
C LYS A 185 14.58 -3.70 -19.21
N PHE A 186 14.75 -3.50 -17.92
CA PHE A 186 13.82 -2.72 -17.11
C PHE A 186 13.99 -1.22 -17.37
N ASP A 187 12.88 -0.52 -17.50
CA ASP A 187 12.80 0.95 -17.51
C ASP A 187 11.85 1.38 -16.40
N ALA A 188 12.37 2.10 -15.41
CA ALA A 188 11.60 2.56 -14.26
C ALA A 188 10.58 3.66 -14.62
N ASN A 189 10.66 4.24 -15.83
CA ASN A 189 9.71 5.25 -16.30
C ASN A 189 8.57 4.66 -17.15
N ASP A 190 8.58 3.35 -17.41
CA ASP A 190 7.50 2.67 -18.13
C ASP A 190 6.44 2.21 -17.12
N ASP A 191 5.31 2.92 -17.10
CA ASP A 191 4.17 2.68 -16.19
C ASP A 191 3.54 1.28 -16.32
N THR A 192 3.94 0.50 -17.33
CA THR A 192 3.55 -0.91 -17.45
C THR A 192 4.24 -1.79 -16.40
N TRP A 193 5.39 -1.36 -15.88
CA TRP A 193 6.02 -1.91 -14.69
C TRP A 193 5.36 -1.33 -13.44
N VAL A 194 4.56 -2.14 -12.78
CA VAL A 194 3.85 -1.72 -11.56
C VAL A 194 4.66 -2.14 -10.36
N GLU A 195 5.03 -1.17 -9.52
CA GLU A 195 5.61 -1.42 -8.20
C GLU A 195 4.60 -2.19 -7.32
N ILE A 196 4.98 -3.37 -6.84
CA ILE A 196 4.13 -4.22 -6.01
C ILE A 196 4.60 -4.29 -4.56
N TRP A 197 5.88 -4.07 -4.28
CA TRP A 197 6.47 -4.20 -2.94
C TRP A 197 7.71 -3.33 -2.81
N ASN A 198 7.93 -2.76 -1.63
CA ASN A 198 9.13 -2.00 -1.28
C ASN A 198 9.74 -2.54 0.02
N ASP A 199 11.04 -2.84 -0.02
CA ASP A 199 11.86 -3.20 1.14
C ASP A 199 12.72 -2.00 1.55
N VAL A 200 12.33 -1.31 2.62
CA VAL A 200 13.06 -0.16 3.17
C VAL A 200 14.05 -0.61 4.24
N PHE A 201 15.33 -0.27 4.01
CA PHE A 201 16.44 -0.61 4.88
C PHE A 201 16.69 0.52 5.88
N MET A 202 15.80 0.64 6.85
CA MET A 202 15.76 1.69 7.86
C MET A 202 16.99 1.66 8.79
N CYS A 203 18.01 2.43 8.46
CA CYS A 203 19.27 2.54 9.22
C CYS A 203 19.70 3.97 9.54
N LEU A 204 18.91 4.96 9.13
CA LEU A 204 19.22 6.39 9.27
C LEU A 204 18.07 7.13 9.98
N GLU A 205 18.38 8.24 10.63
CA GLU A 205 17.42 9.15 11.23
C GLU A 205 17.56 10.53 10.57
N LYS A 206 16.45 11.04 10.04
CA LYS A 206 16.36 12.42 9.57
C LYS A 206 15.94 13.32 10.73
N LYS A 207 16.77 14.32 11.04
CA LYS A 207 16.54 15.29 12.12
C LYS A 207 15.77 16.51 11.64
N LYS A 208 15.26 17.30 12.58
CA LYS A 208 14.51 18.55 12.31
C LYS A 208 15.31 19.59 11.53
N ASP A 209 16.63 19.62 11.69
CA ASP A 209 17.52 20.52 10.95
C ASP A 209 17.85 20.00 9.53
N GLY A 210 17.27 18.86 9.14
CA GLY A 210 17.51 18.19 7.86
C GLY A 210 18.76 17.32 7.82
N SER A 211 19.57 17.29 8.89
CA SER A 211 20.72 16.40 8.98
C SER A 211 20.30 14.94 9.11
N ILE A 212 21.18 14.05 8.64
CA ILE A 212 21.00 12.59 8.70
C ILE A 212 22.05 12.01 9.64
N SER A 213 21.63 11.13 10.55
CA SER A 213 22.53 10.34 11.41
C SER A 213 22.16 8.86 11.37
N GLU A 214 23.03 7.99 11.89
CA GLU A 214 22.71 6.57 12.01
C GLU A 214 21.64 6.31 13.09
N LEU A 215 20.74 5.37 12.84
CA LEU A 215 19.83 4.85 13.86
C LEU A 215 20.59 3.96 14.84
N LYS A 216 20.05 3.86 16.07
CA LYS A 216 20.58 2.95 17.11
C LYS A 216 20.57 1.48 16.69
N GLN A 217 19.68 1.10 15.79
CA GLN A 217 19.52 -0.25 15.29
C GLN A 217 19.18 -0.21 13.80
N LYS A 218 19.52 -1.29 13.09
CA LYS A 218 19.12 -1.50 11.69
C LYS A 218 17.78 -2.21 11.67
N ASN A 219 16.81 -1.65 10.96
CA ASN A 219 15.48 -2.19 10.85
C ASN A 219 15.14 -2.53 9.41
N ILE A 220 14.15 -3.39 9.25
CA ILE A 220 13.46 -3.59 7.98
C ILE A 220 12.04 -3.08 8.14
N ASP A 221 11.60 -2.30 7.16
CA ASP A 221 10.22 -1.89 6.96
C ASP A 221 9.83 -2.24 5.53
N THR A 222 8.74 -2.99 5.35
CA THR A 222 8.28 -3.33 4.01
C THR A 222 6.84 -2.89 3.79
N GLY A 223 6.49 -2.59 2.54
CA GLY A 223 5.10 -2.35 2.14
C GLY A 223 4.77 -2.94 0.78
N MET A 224 3.93 -3.98 0.76
CA MET A 224 3.32 -4.52 -0.46
C MET A 224 1.90 -3.95 -0.62
N GLY A 225 1.61 -3.36 -1.77
CA GLY A 225 0.27 -2.87 -2.09
C GLY A 225 -0.68 -4.02 -2.36
N PHE A 226 -1.64 -4.27 -1.46
CA PHE A 226 -2.54 -5.43 -1.54
C PHE A 226 -3.32 -5.45 -2.86
N GLU A 227 -3.95 -4.34 -3.21
CA GLU A 227 -4.73 -4.17 -4.43
C GLU A 227 -3.92 -4.46 -5.69
N ARG A 228 -2.68 -3.96 -5.75
CA ARG A 228 -1.75 -4.18 -6.87
C ARG A 228 -1.37 -5.66 -6.96
N ALA A 229 -1.02 -6.28 -5.84
CA ALA A 229 -0.69 -7.70 -5.79
C ALA A 229 -1.88 -8.59 -6.21
N VAL A 230 -3.10 -8.28 -5.77
CA VAL A 230 -4.31 -8.99 -6.20
C VAL A 230 -4.51 -8.87 -7.72
N ALA A 231 -4.39 -7.65 -8.27
CA ALA A 231 -4.53 -7.43 -9.71
C ALA A 231 -3.52 -8.26 -10.51
N VAL A 232 -2.24 -8.20 -10.12
CA VAL A 232 -1.15 -8.98 -10.73
C VAL A 232 -1.43 -10.48 -10.68
N LEU A 233 -1.82 -11.00 -9.52
CA LEU A 233 -2.11 -12.44 -9.32
C LEU A 233 -3.38 -12.91 -10.03
N GLN A 234 -4.18 -12.00 -10.57
CA GLN A 234 -5.35 -12.30 -11.39
C GLN A 234 -5.12 -11.97 -12.88
N GLY A 235 -3.93 -11.53 -13.27
CA GLY A 235 -3.62 -11.12 -14.63
C GLY A 235 -4.43 -9.89 -15.09
N LYS A 236 -4.77 -9.00 -14.14
CA LYS A 236 -5.49 -7.75 -14.39
C LYS A 236 -4.53 -6.57 -14.47
N GLN A 237 -4.90 -5.54 -15.21
CA GLN A 237 -4.10 -4.31 -15.33
C GLN A 237 -4.39 -3.34 -14.18
N SER A 238 -5.55 -3.47 -13.55
CA SER A 238 -5.92 -2.66 -12.41
C SER A 238 -6.71 -3.43 -11.36
N ALA A 239 -6.53 -3.04 -10.09
CA ALA A 239 -7.33 -3.55 -8.99
C ALA A 239 -8.83 -3.28 -9.18
N TYR A 240 -9.20 -2.22 -9.91
CA TYR A 240 -10.59 -1.91 -10.25
C TYR A 240 -11.29 -3.03 -11.05
N GLU A 241 -10.53 -3.94 -11.68
CA GLU A 241 -11.07 -5.10 -12.40
C GLU A 241 -11.27 -6.34 -11.51
N THR A 242 -10.89 -6.25 -10.24
CA THR A 242 -10.96 -7.35 -9.28
C THR A 242 -12.22 -7.26 -8.41
N GLU A 243 -12.53 -8.31 -7.68
CA GLU A 243 -13.64 -8.36 -6.73
C GLU A 243 -13.54 -7.31 -5.61
N LEU A 244 -12.40 -6.65 -5.42
CA LEU A 244 -12.23 -5.56 -4.46
C LEU A 244 -13.05 -4.30 -4.81
N PHE A 245 -13.40 -4.12 -6.09
CA PHE A 245 -14.11 -2.93 -6.59
C PHE A 245 -15.30 -3.26 -7.51
N GLN A 246 -15.26 -4.41 -8.19
CA GLN A 246 -16.29 -4.81 -9.15
C GLN A 246 -17.73 -4.82 -8.59
N PRO A 247 -18.00 -5.20 -7.32
CA PRO A 247 -19.35 -5.09 -6.76
C PRO A 247 -19.90 -3.65 -6.81
N VAL A 248 -19.08 -2.67 -6.44
CA VAL A 248 -19.44 -1.25 -6.45
C VAL A 248 -19.59 -0.72 -7.88
N ILE A 249 -18.66 -1.08 -8.78
CA ILE A 249 -18.70 -0.65 -10.19
C ILE A 249 -19.96 -1.20 -10.89
N LYS A 250 -20.28 -2.48 -10.73
CA LYS A 250 -21.50 -3.08 -11.30
C LYS A 250 -22.77 -2.44 -10.77
N LYS A 251 -22.79 -2.07 -9.48
CA LYS A 251 -23.92 -1.34 -8.89
C LYS A 251 -24.04 0.06 -9.50
N LEU A 252 -22.93 0.75 -9.76
CA LEU A 252 -22.92 2.03 -10.47
C LEU A 252 -23.44 1.92 -11.91
N GLU A 253 -23.04 0.89 -12.67
CA GLU A 253 -23.59 0.63 -14.00
C GLU A 253 -25.11 0.42 -13.95
N SER A 254 -25.59 -0.37 -12.98
CA SER A 254 -27.03 -0.61 -12.79
C SER A 254 -27.80 0.67 -12.44
N LEU A 255 -27.26 1.53 -11.60
CA LEU A 255 -27.93 2.77 -11.17
C LEU A 255 -27.91 3.84 -12.27
N SER A 256 -26.78 3.96 -12.97
CA SER A 256 -26.59 4.99 -14.00
C SER A 256 -27.10 4.58 -15.38
N LYS A 257 -27.31 3.27 -15.62
CA LYS A 257 -27.55 2.68 -16.95
C LYS A 257 -26.43 2.98 -17.97
N LYS A 258 -25.23 3.31 -17.47
CA LYS A 258 -24.02 3.57 -18.27
C LYS A 258 -23.06 2.40 -18.09
N LYS A 259 -22.28 2.09 -19.13
CA LYS A 259 -21.25 1.05 -19.08
C LYS A 259 -19.97 1.59 -18.48
N TYR A 260 -19.26 0.76 -17.73
CA TYR A 260 -17.98 1.08 -17.14
C TYR A 260 -16.93 1.49 -18.17
N GLU A 261 -16.89 0.82 -19.32
CA GLU A 261 -15.94 1.08 -20.41
C GLU A 261 -16.03 2.52 -20.95
N ASP A 262 -17.21 3.14 -20.89
CA ASP A 262 -17.45 4.51 -21.37
C ASP A 262 -17.20 5.57 -20.28
N TYR A 263 -17.12 5.16 -19.00
CA TYR A 263 -17.02 6.05 -17.83
C TYR A 263 -16.04 5.52 -16.77
N VAL A 264 -14.92 4.97 -17.26
CA VAL A 264 -13.92 4.27 -16.43
C VAL A 264 -13.47 5.15 -15.27
N LYS A 265 -13.09 6.40 -15.57
CA LYS A 265 -12.54 7.32 -14.57
C LYS A 265 -13.57 7.66 -13.49
N GLU A 266 -14.79 8.02 -13.88
CA GLU A 266 -15.85 8.44 -12.96
C GLU A 266 -16.25 7.32 -12.01
N MET A 267 -16.45 6.10 -12.53
CA MET A 267 -16.83 4.95 -11.71
C MET A 267 -15.71 4.53 -10.75
N ARG A 268 -14.45 4.58 -11.19
CA ARG A 268 -13.28 4.32 -10.33
C ARG A 268 -13.18 5.32 -9.19
N ILE A 269 -13.35 6.62 -9.47
CA ILE A 269 -13.30 7.67 -8.44
C ILE A 269 -14.40 7.46 -7.40
N ILE A 270 -15.63 7.15 -7.82
CA ILE A 270 -16.72 6.89 -6.88
C ILE A 270 -16.42 5.65 -6.03
N ALA A 271 -15.98 4.55 -6.65
CA ALA A 271 -15.70 3.31 -5.94
C ALA A 271 -14.59 3.48 -4.89
N ASP A 272 -13.50 4.16 -5.27
CA ASP A 272 -12.41 4.49 -4.36
C ASP A 272 -12.86 5.39 -3.20
N HIS A 273 -13.54 6.48 -3.49
CA HIS A 273 -13.91 7.47 -2.47
C HIS A 273 -15.00 6.96 -1.52
N VAL A 274 -15.92 6.11 -1.99
CA VAL A 274 -16.86 5.42 -1.09
C VAL A 274 -16.11 4.51 -0.15
N ARG A 275 -15.16 3.71 -0.66
CA ARG A 275 -14.35 2.82 0.17
C ARG A 275 -13.58 3.61 1.23
N ALA A 276 -12.88 4.67 0.83
CA ALA A 276 -12.17 5.53 1.77
C ALA A 276 -13.11 6.17 2.82
N ALA A 277 -14.28 6.66 2.41
CA ALA A 277 -15.25 7.24 3.35
C ALA A 277 -15.79 6.20 4.35
N VAL A 278 -16.09 4.98 3.91
CA VAL A 278 -16.51 3.87 4.77
C VAL A 278 -15.45 3.53 5.80
N PHE A 279 -14.18 3.44 5.38
CA PHE A 279 -13.09 3.16 6.31
C PHE A 279 -12.83 4.30 7.30
N ILE A 280 -12.99 5.57 6.92
CA ILE A 280 -12.89 6.69 7.87
C ILE A 280 -14.05 6.67 8.87
N LEU A 281 -15.28 6.47 8.40
CA LEU A 281 -16.49 6.48 9.24
C LEU A 281 -16.58 5.26 10.15
N GLY A 282 -16.07 4.12 9.70
CA GLY A 282 -16.10 2.85 10.43
C GLY A 282 -14.90 2.62 11.33
N ASP A 283 -13.87 3.46 11.26
CA ASP A 283 -12.68 3.34 12.10
C ASP A 283 -13.02 3.49 13.60
N GLU A 284 -12.22 2.87 14.47
CA GLU A 284 -12.39 2.97 15.93
C GLU A 284 -12.31 4.42 16.43
N ASN A 285 -11.55 5.26 15.72
CA ASN A 285 -11.42 6.69 15.99
C ASN A 285 -12.23 7.54 15.00
N ALA A 286 -13.38 7.01 14.55
CA ALA A 286 -14.21 7.60 13.50
C ALA A 286 -14.35 9.12 13.61
N VAL A 287 -14.24 9.79 12.46
CA VAL A 287 -14.47 11.24 12.33
C VAL A 287 -15.69 11.50 11.46
N THR A 288 -16.47 12.52 11.82
CA THR A 288 -17.60 12.99 11.00
C THR A 288 -17.17 14.08 10.02
N PRO A 289 -17.90 14.27 8.90
CA PRO A 289 -17.61 15.34 7.94
C PRO A 289 -17.62 16.75 8.55
N SER A 290 -16.48 17.45 8.51
CA SER A 290 -16.31 18.77 9.13
C SER A 290 -15.68 19.78 8.13
N ASN A 291 -15.41 21.01 8.59
CA ASN A 291 -14.70 22.04 7.80
C ASN A 291 -13.17 22.03 8.00
N VAL A 292 -12.64 21.16 8.87
CA VAL A 292 -11.22 21.14 9.27
C VAL A 292 -10.67 19.72 9.28
N ASP A 293 -9.35 19.60 9.08
CA ASP A 293 -8.57 18.38 9.27
C ASP A 293 -9.15 17.11 8.62
N GLN A 294 -9.13 15.96 9.32
CA GLN A 294 -9.63 14.68 8.79
C GLN A 294 -11.10 14.77 8.37
N GLY A 295 -11.92 15.52 9.10
CA GLY A 295 -13.33 15.74 8.79
C GLY A 295 -13.53 16.50 7.47
N TYR A 296 -12.63 17.43 7.13
CA TYR A 296 -12.64 18.11 5.83
C TYR A 296 -12.28 17.15 4.69
N ILE A 297 -11.29 16.26 4.88
CA ILE A 297 -10.92 15.25 3.89
C ILE A 297 -12.10 14.30 3.63
N LEU A 298 -12.73 13.78 4.68
CA LEU A 298 -13.93 12.94 4.55
C LEU A 298 -15.03 13.65 3.78
N ARG A 299 -15.32 14.92 4.13
CA ARG A 299 -16.30 15.74 3.41
C ARG A 299 -15.94 15.88 1.92
N ARG A 300 -14.66 16.10 1.59
CA ARG A 300 -14.18 16.26 0.22
C ARG A 300 -14.36 14.97 -0.59
N LEU A 301 -14.03 13.80 0.00
CA LEU A 301 -14.24 12.49 -0.61
C LEU A 301 -15.71 12.25 -0.96
N ILE A 302 -16.60 12.44 0.03
CA ILE A 302 -18.05 12.27 -0.15
C ILE A 302 -18.57 13.23 -1.24
N ARG A 303 -18.22 14.52 -1.18
CA ARG A 303 -18.67 15.51 -2.18
C ARG A 303 -18.19 15.20 -3.59
N ARG A 304 -16.95 14.72 -3.74
CA ARG A 304 -16.40 14.35 -5.05
C ARG A 304 -17.08 13.10 -5.59
N ALA A 305 -17.36 12.09 -4.76
CA ALA A 305 -18.16 10.94 -5.14
C ALA A 305 -19.59 11.35 -5.60
N VAL A 306 -20.27 12.22 -4.84
CA VAL A 306 -21.59 12.77 -5.24
C VAL A 306 -21.51 13.51 -6.56
N ARG A 307 -20.48 14.35 -6.77
CA ARG A 307 -20.30 15.10 -8.02
C ARG A 307 -20.18 14.16 -9.22
N TYR A 308 -19.36 13.12 -9.13
CA TYR A 308 -19.22 12.14 -10.20
C TYR A 308 -20.48 11.28 -10.38
N GLY A 309 -21.21 10.98 -9.31
CA GLY A 309 -22.53 10.35 -9.40
C GLY A 309 -23.52 11.18 -10.22
N LYS A 310 -23.52 12.52 -10.04
CA LYS A 310 -24.33 13.43 -10.87
C LYS A 310 -23.92 13.42 -12.34
N ILE A 311 -22.62 13.33 -12.65
CA ILE A 311 -22.12 13.20 -14.05
C ILE A 311 -22.62 11.88 -14.68
N LEU A 312 -22.68 10.81 -13.88
CA LEU A 312 -23.27 9.55 -14.30
C LEU A 312 -24.80 9.59 -14.41
N GLY A 313 -25.46 10.65 -13.96
CA GLY A 313 -26.92 10.76 -13.95
C GLY A 313 -27.59 9.93 -12.86
N VAL A 314 -26.85 9.57 -11.80
CA VAL A 314 -27.38 8.82 -10.65
C VAL A 314 -28.11 9.78 -9.71
N GLU A 315 -29.32 9.39 -9.29
CA GLU A 315 -30.13 10.15 -8.35
C GLU A 315 -29.51 10.23 -6.94
N THR A 316 -30.07 11.07 -6.07
CA THR A 316 -29.58 11.25 -4.70
C THR A 316 -29.67 9.95 -3.88
N SER A 317 -28.79 9.82 -2.87
CA SER A 317 -28.74 8.73 -1.87
C SER A 317 -28.10 7.40 -2.30
N PHE A 318 -27.46 7.32 -3.47
CA PHE A 318 -26.77 6.10 -3.90
C PHE A 318 -25.55 5.69 -3.04
N LEU A 319 -24.90 6.64 -2.35
CA LEU A 319 -23.67 6.36 -1.61
C LEU A 319 -23.87 5.35 -0.46
N SER A 320 -25.02 5.39 0.23
CA SER A 320 -25.33 4.43 1.30
C SER A 320 -25.52 3.02 0.76
N GLU A 321 -26.04 2.85 -0.46
CA GLU A 321 -26.12 1.53 -1.09
C GLU A 321 -24.74 0.98 -1.43
N LEU A 322 -23.83 1.84 -1.92
CA LEU A 322 -22.45 1.45 -2.21
C LEU A 322 -21.66 1.16 -0.92
N ALA A 323 -21.87 1.96 0.13
CA ALA A 323 -21.23 1.77 1.42
C ALA A 323 -21.54 0.40 2.03
N ARG A 324 -22.79 -0.07 1.93
CA ARG A 324 -23.18 -1.41 2.38
C ARG A 324 -22.45 -2.53 1.65
N LEU A 325 -22.12 -2.34 0.36
CA LEU A 325 -21.31 -3.31 -0.38
C LEU A 325 -19.88 -3.36 0.17
N VAL A 326 -19.27 -2.19 0.43
CA VAL A 326 -17.93 -2.12 1.03
C VAL A 326 -17.92 -2.75 2.43
N VAL A 327 -18.89 -2.43 3.29
CA VAL A 327 -18.99 -3.05 4.62
C VAL A 327 -19.13 -4.57 4.51
N LYS A 328 -19.92 -5.07 3.57
CA LYS A 328 -20.06 -6.51 3.33
C LYS A 328 -18.74 -7.15 2.86
N ASP A 329 -18.00 -6.49 1.98
CA ASP A 329 -16.78 -7.06 1.38
C ASP A 329 -15.61 -7.09 2.37
N TYR A 330 -15.57 -6.14 3.32
CA TYR A 330 -14.45 -5.96 4.26
C TYR A 330 -14.80 -6.33 5.72
N GLY A 331 -16.08 -6.39 6.11
CA GLY A 331 -16.53 -6.54 7.49
C GLY A 331 -16.16 -7.89 8.16
N ASP A 332 -15.92 -8.93 7.36
CA ASP A 332 -15.39 -10.21 7.86
C ASP A 332 -13.98 -10.05 8.46
N TYR A 333 -13.19 -9.12 7.90
CA TYR A 333 -11.79 -8.90 8.25
C TYR A 333 -11.61 -7.70 9.17
N TYR A 334 -12.34 -6.60 8.91
CA TYR A 334 -12.37 -5.39 9.71
C TYR A 334 -13.71 -5.29 10.45
N LYS A 335 -13.78 -5.92 11.63
CA LYS A 335 -15.02 -6.06 12.42
C LYS A 335 -15.62 -4.72 12.83
N GLU A 336 -14.78 -3.69 13.00
CA GLU A 336 -15.19 -2.32 13.30
C GLU A 336 -16.15 -1.75 12.24
N LEU A 337 -16.00 -2.14 10.96
CA LEU A 337 -16.91 -1.71 9.90
C LEU A 337 -18.32 -2.30 10.09
N GLU A 338 -18.41 -3.56 10.49
CA GLU A 338 -19.69 -4.23 10.74
C GLU A 338 -20.36 -3.70 12.02
N GLN A 339 -19.57 -3.40 13.05
CA GLN A 339 -20.05 -2.77 14.28
C GLN A 339 -20.61 -1.37 14.02
N ASN A 340 -19.95 -0.60 13.17
CA ASN A 340 -20.31 0.79 12.87
C ASN A 340 -21.25 0.96 11.66
N LYS A 341 -21.73 -0.12 11.04
CA LYS A 341 -22.50 -0.10 9.78
C LYS A 341 -23.77 0.74 9.75
N LEU A 342 -24.35 1.07 10.91
CA LEU A 342 -25.54 1.94 11.01
C LEU A 342 -25.16 3.42 11.09
N PHE A 343 -23.96 3.71 11.58
CA PHE A 343 -23.40 5.05 11.66
C PHE A 343 -22.79 5.48 10.32
N ILE A 344 -22.10 4.53 9.66
CA ILE A 344 -21.65 4.62 8.26
C ILE A 344 -22.87 4.75 7.34
#